data_AF-A0AAU9XXS8-F1
#
_entry.id   AF-A0AAU9XXS8-F1
#
_cell.length_a   1.000
_cell.length_b   1.000
_cell.length_c   1.000
_cell.angle_alpha   90.00
_cell.angle_beta   90.00
_cell.angle_gamma   90.00
#
_symmetry.space_group_name_H-M   'P 1'
#
loop_
_entity.id
_entity.type
_entity.pdbx_description
1 polymer ?
#
loop_
_entity_poly.entity_id
_entity_poly.type
_entity_poly.pdbx_seq_one_letter_code
_entity_poly.pdbx_strand_id
1 'polypeptide(L)'
;MADAIPHWTSSRFRWNATKFSCSHTRFNKKAINYLFPKDASKYVTIVRNPVEQFESTFNYMQIGTVFGFGTDPSESLKAFLKNGIGFNMLRKSGSSVLARNPQMFDLGLDFKFYQDAKAIKEYVEFLEEEFDLVLVADYFDESVVLMKRLLCWELDDVLFVKTNERLDKDKATEISDGTKENIKRWNKADVFTNTLTKLFGKESKGKEKTFTTILRTFVE
;
A
#
# COMPACT_ATOMS: atom_id res chain seq x y z
N MET A 1 13.13 -27.87 -50.85
CA MET A 1 12.66 -26.75 -50.02
C MET A 1 11.39 -27.19 -49.33
N ALA A 2 11.53 -27.67 -48.11
CA ALA A 2 10.45 -27.95 -47.18
C ALA A 2 11.05 -27.64 -45.81
N ASP A 3 10.86 -26.41 -45.35
CA ASP A 3 11.40 -25.96 -44.08
C ASP A 3 10.62 -26.57 -42.93
N ALA A 4 11.34 -27.20 -42.02
CA ALA A 4 10.81 -27.89 -40.86
C ALA A 4 10.22 -26.87 -39.87
N ILE A 5 9.01 -27.17 -39.41
CA ILE A 5 8.29 -26.46 -38.36
C ILE A 5 9.09 -26.57 -37.04
N PRO A 6 9.40 -25.46 -36.35
CA PRO A 6 10.03 -25.53 -35.04
C PRO A 6 9.06 -26.14 -34.03
N HIS A 7 9.48 -27.26 -33.46
CA HIS A 7 8.84 -27.96 -32.36
C HIS A 7 8.98 -27.10 -31.10
N TRP A 8 7.85 -26.60 -30.59
CA TRP A 8 7.76 -25.97 -29.29
C TRP A 8 7.96 -27.01 -28.20
N THR A 9 9.21 -27.29 -27.82
CA THR A 9 9.49 -28.01 -26.58
C THR A 9 9.22 -27.07 -25.42
N SER A 10 8.25 -27.45 -24.57
CA SER A 10 7.85 -26.75 -23.36
C SER A 10 9.06 -26.25 -22.56
N SER A 11 9.25 -24.94 -22.51
CA SER A 11 10.23 -24.32 -21.62
C SER A 11 9.79 -24.55 -20.18
N ARG A 12 10.47 -25.45 -19.48
CA ARG A 12 10.39 -25.60 -18.02
C ARG A 12 10.60 -24.22 -17.38
N PHE A 13 9.67 -23.81 -16.52
CA PHE A 13 9.75 -22.60 -15.71
C PHE A 13 11.07 -22.60 -14.92
N ARG A 14 12.03 -21.75 -15.32
CA ARG A 14 13.34 -21.64 -14.65
C ARG A 14 13.22 -20.57 -13.56
N TRP A 15 13.29 -20.98 -12.29
CA TRP A 15 13.26 -20.09 -11.12
C TRP A 15 14.35 -18.99 -11.14
N ASN A 16 15.45 -19.16 -11.88
CA ASN A 16 16.51 -18.16 -12.05
C ASN A 16 16.20 -17.04 -13.07
N ALA A 17 14.97 -16.92 -13.58
CA ALA A 17 14.63 -15.93 -14.61
C ALA A 17 13.88 -14.69 -14.09
N THR A 18 13.25 -14.76 -12.91
CA THR A 18 12.42 -13.66 -12.40
C THR A 18 13.30 -12.61 -11.71
N LYS A 19 13.48 -11.46 -12.36
CA LYS A 19 14.29 -10.33 -11.84
C LYS A 19 13.48 -9.32 -11.02
N PHE A 20 12.16 -9.32 -11.16
CA PHE A 20 11.24 -8.42 -10.47
C PHE A 20 9.94 -9.16 -10.13
N SER A 21 9.37 -8.88 -8.95
CA SER A 21 8.06 -9.38 -8.54
C SER A 21 7.22 -8.21 -8.02
N CYS A 22 6.19 -7.86 -8.80
CA CYS A 22 5.21 -6.83 -8.47
C CYS A 22 3.82 -7.47 -8.57
N SER A 23 3.30 -7.98 -7.47
CA SER A 23 2.00 -8.65 -7.44
C SER A 23 1.27 -8.30 -6.16
N HIS A 24 -0.06 -8.22 -6.22
CA HIS A 24 -0.91 -8.04 -5.05
C HIS A 24 -0.77 -9.23 -4.11
N THR A 25 0.12 -9.10 -3.14
CA THR A 25 0.46 -10.15 -2.19
C THR A 25 0.57 -9.55 -0.82
N ARG A 26 0.05 -10.28 0.17
CA ARG A 26 0.26 -9.94 1.57
C ARG A 26 1.69 -10.26 1.96
N PHE A 27 2.40 -9.29 2.52
CA PHE A 27 3.78 -9.44 2.94
C PHE A 27 3.92 -10.59 3.95
N ASN A 28 4.86 -11.48 3.65
CA ASN A 28 5.26 -12.56 4.52
C ASN A 28 6.77 -12.75 4.36
N LYS A 29 7.54 -12.31 5.36
CA LYS A 29 9.00 -12.39 5.36
C LYS A 29 9.53 -13.77 4.96
N LYS A 30 8.98 -14.86 5.50
CA LYS A 30 9.49 -16.20 5.20
C LYS A 30 9.28 -16.56 3.72
N ALA A 31 8.08 -16.33 3.19
CA ALA A 31 7.76 -16.66 1.81
C ALA A 31 8.51 -15.75 0.82
N ILE A 32 8.55 -14.44 1.08
CA ILE A 32 9.19 -13.47 0.19
C ILE A 32 10.72 -13.66 0.21
N ASN A 33 11.35 -13.84 1.38
CA ASN A 33 12.79 -14.08 1.46
C ASN A 33 13.21 -15.42 0.85
N TYR A 34 12.32 -16.41 0.83
CA TYR A 34 12.56 -17.67 0.13
C TYR A 34 12.59 -17.49 -1.40
N LEU A 35 11.68 -16.67 -1.93
CA LEU A 35 11.59 -16.41 -3.38
C LEU A 35 12.63 -15.39 -3.87
N PHE A 36 12.88 -14.36 -3.07
CA PHE A 36 13.79 -13.25 -3.36
C PHE A 36 14.68 -13.01 -2.13
N PRO A 37 15.82 -13.70 -2.00
CA PRO A 37 16.70 -13.55 -0.86
C PRO A 37 17.07 -12.09 -0.59
N LYS A 38 16.98 -11.68 0.68
CA LYS A 38 17.10 -10.27 1.11
C LYS A 38 18.50 -9.69 0.89
N ASP A 39 19.52 -10.52 0.86
CA ASP A 39 20.91 -10.17 0.57
C ASP A 39 21.16 -9.89 -0.92
N ALA A 40 20.31 -10.41 -1.81
CA ALA A 40 20.42 -10.24 -3.25
C ALA A 40 19.30 -9.40 -3.88
N SER A 41 18.31 -8.94 -3.09
CA SER A 41 17.07 -8.34 -3.60
C SER A 41 16.73 -7.04 -2.88
N LYS A 42 16.14 -6.08 -3.61
CA LYS A 42 15.59 -4.84 -3.06
C LYS A 42 14.10 -4.97 -2.81
N TYR A 43 13.66 -4.65 -1.60
CA TYR A 43 12.24 -4.70 -1.23
C TYR A 43 11.69 -3.29 -1.18
N VAL A 44 10.67 -3.06 -1.98
CA VAL A 44 9.98 -1.78 -2.07
C VAL A 44 8.52 -2.01 -1.76
N THR A 45 7.93 -1.11 -0.99
CA THR A 45 6.47 -1.04 -0.79
C THR A 45 5.98 0.38 -1.02
N ILE A 46 4.67 0.57 -1.06
CA ILE A 46 4.04 1.87 -1.19
C ILE A 46 2.95 2.02 -0.13
N VAL A 47 2.92 3.19 0.50
CA VAL A 47 1.87 3.59 1.44
C VAL A 47 1.20 4.87 0.95
N ARG A 48 0.00 5.12 1.43
CA ARG A 48 -0.81 6.31 1.13
C ARG A 48 -1.40 6.85 2.43
N ASN A 49 -1.81 8.12 2.43
CA ASN A 49 -2.64 8.68 3.48
C ASN A 49 -3.74 7.69 3.90
N PRO A 50 -3.79 7.28 5.18
CA PRO A 50 -4.67 6.20 5.63
C PRO A 50 -6.15 6.55 5.53
N VAL A 51 -6.50 7.84 5.56
CA VAL A 51 -7.89 8.28 5.40
C VAL A 51 -8.33 8.12 3.95
N GLU A 52 -7.56 8.66 3.02
CA GLU A 52 -7.86 8.57 1.59
C GLU A 52 -7.79 7.13 1.09
N GLN A 53 -6.80 6.37 1.56
CA GLN A 53 -6.65 4.97 1.19
C GLN A 53 -7.84 4.14 1.64
N PHE A 54 -8.32 4.35 2.88
CA PHE A 54 -9.48 3.61 3.37
C PHE A 54 -10.75 3.98 2.62
N GLU A 55 -11.02 5.27 2.39
CA GLU A 55 -12.22 5.68 1.64
C GLU A 55 -12.18 5.16 0.19
N SER A 56 -11.01 5.21 -0.46
CA SER A 56 -10.81 4.62 -1.78
C SER A 56 -11.06 3.12 -1.79
N THR A 57 -10.51 2.39 -0.81
CA THR A 57 -10.68 0.94 -0.68
C THR A 57 -12.14 0.58 -0.41
N PHE A 58 -12.79 1.33 0.47
CA PHE A 58 -14.18 1.12 0.86
C PHE A 58 -15.11 1.18 -0.37
N ASN A 59 -14.92 2.19 -1.21
CA ASN A 59 -15.71 2.38 -2.43
C ASN A 59 -15.36 1.35 -3.50
N TYR A 60 -14.07 1.18 -3.81
CA TYR A 60 -13.61 0.28 -4.86
C TYR A 60 -14.03 -1.18 -4.60
N MET A 61 -13.92 -1.62 -3.34
CA MET A 61 -14.29 -2.97 -2.92
C MET A 61 -15.77 -3.13 -2.55
N GLN A 62 -16.56 -2.06 -2.71
CA GLN A 62 -18.00 -2.02 -2.40
C GLN A 62 -18.32 -2.52 -0.99
N ILE A 63 -17.51 -2.12 -0.01
CA ILE A 63 -17.60 -2.60 1.38
C ILE A 63 -18.98 -2.29 1.99
N GLY A 64 -19.56 -1.13 1.66
CA GLY A 64 -20.93 -0.77 2.02
C GLY A 64 -21.94 -1.84 1.61
N THR A 65 -21.93 -2.26 0.35
CA THR A 65 -22.79 -3.32 -0.19
C THR A 65 -22.52 -4.67 0.48
N VAL A 66 -21.24 -5.06 0.64
CA VAL A 66 -20.83 -6.35 1.23
C VAL A 66 -21.38 -6.55 2.65
N PHE A 67 -21.47 -5.46 3.42
CA PHE A 67 -21.98 -5.48 4.79
C PHE A 67 -23.41 -4.96 4.94
N GLY A 68 -24.09 -4.60 3.85
CA GLY A 68 -25.50 -4.20 3.88
C GLY A 68 -25.75 -2.76 4.36
N PHE A 69 -24.77 -1.87 4.22
CA PHE A 69 -24.89 -0.43 4.53
C PHE A 69 -25.41 0.41 3.35
N GLY A 70 -25.67 -0.21 2.19
CA GLY A 70 -26.16 0.44 0.98
C GLY A 70 -25.06 0.63 -0.09
N THR A 71 -25.45 1.21 -1.22
CA THR A 71 -24.60 1.39 -2.41
C THR A 71 -24.09 2.82 -2.60
N ASP A 72 -24.68 3.79 -1.91
CA ASP A 72 -24.19 5.17 -1.94
C ASP A 72 -22.86 5.27 -1.17
N PRO A 73 -21.76 5.71 -1.80
CA PRO A 73 -20.44 5.76 -1.16
C PRO A 73 -20.40 6.54 0.14
N SER A 74 -21.00 7.73 0.16
CA SER A 74 -20.93 8.66 1.28
C SER A 74 -21.79 8.20 2.45
N GLU A 75 -23.03 7.81 2.18
CA GLU A 75 -23.97 7.39 3.21
C GLU A 75 -23.61 6.01 3.78
N SER A 76 -23.18 5.07 2.93
CA SER A 76 -22.76 3.74 3.40
C SER A 76 -21.48 3.80 4.24
N LEU A 77 -20.51 4.67 3.91
CA LEU A 77 -19.31 4.89 4.72
C LEU A 77 -19.65 5.46 6.10
N LYS A 78 -20.52 6.49 6.17
CA LYS A 78 -20.97 7.06 7.45
C LYS A 78 -21.70 6.02 8.30
N ALA A 79 -22.61 5.26 7.70
CA ALA A 79 -23.35 4.21 8.39
C ALA A 79 -22.42 3.09 8.88
N PHE A 80 -21.44 2.68 8.07
CA PHE A 80 -20.43 1.72 8.45
C PHE A 80 -19.59 2.20 9.64
N LEU A 81 -19.07 3.44 9.61
CA LEU A 81 -18.24 3.98 10.68
C LEU A 81 -19.01 4.18 11.99
N LYS A 82 -20.32 4.46 11.90
CA LYS A 82 -21.19 4.61 13.07
C LYS A 82 -21.51 3.28 13.74
N ASN A 83 -21.83 2.25 12.96
CA ASN A 83 -22.32 0.97 13.48
C ASN A 83 -21.19 -0.05 13.68
N GLY A 84 -20.12 0.05 12.89
CA GLY A 84 -19.02 -0.91 12.85
C GLY A 84 -19.43 -2.29 12.32
N ILE A 85 -18.47 -3.21 12.33
CA ILE A 85 -18.69 -4.63 12.05
C ILE A 85 -17.95 -5.48 13.08
N GLY A 86 -18.46 -6.69 13.36
CA GLY A 86 -17.76 -7.66 14.19
C GLY A 86 -16.47 -8.17 13.53
N PHE A 87 -15.44 -8.52 14.33
CA PHE A 87 -14.16 -9.02 13.80
C PHE A 87 -14.30 -10.31 12.98
N ASN A 88 -15.24 -11.19 13.35
CA ASN A 88 -15.57 -12.39 12.58
C ASN A 88 -16.03 -12.07 11.15
N MET A 89 -16.62 -10.89 10.93
CA MET A 89 -17.13 -10.45 9.63
C MET A 89 -16.01 -10.07 8.66
N LEU A 90 -14.79 -9.82 9.14
CA LEU A 90 -13.62 -9.56 8.28
C LEU A 90 -13.24 -10.77 7.42
N ARG A 91 -13.76 -11.97 7.74
CA ARG A 91 -13.55 -13.21 6.98
C ARG A 91 -14.74 -13.60 6.11
N LYS A 92 -15.80 -12.77 6.06
CA LYS A 92 -17.05 -13.08 5.36
C LYS A 92 -16.85 -13.25 3.84
N SER A 93 -15.96 -12.47 3.25
CA SER A 93 -15.65 -12.51 1.81
C SER A 93 -14.19 -12.13 1.55
N GLY A 94 -13.73 -12.32 0.32
CA GLY A 94 -12.37 -11.95 -0.08
C GLY A 94 -12.04 -10.47 0.15
N SER A 95 -12.99 -9.55 -0.09
CA SER A 95 -12.79 -8.12 0.13
C SER A 95 -12.98 -7.68 1.59
N SER A 96 -13.66 -8.48 2.41
CA SER A 96 -13.95 -8.15 3.81
C SER A 96 -12.70 -7.94 4.66
N VAL A 97 -11.57 -8.55 4.28
CA VAL A 97 -10.28 -8.37 4.98
C VAL A 97 -9.75 -6.94 4.87
N LEU A 98 -10.12 -6.22 3.81
CA LEU A 98 -9.71 -4.84 3.55
C LEU A 98 -10.64 -3.81 4.22
N ALA A 99 -11.72 -4.27 4.86
CA ALA A 99 -12.64 -3.40 5.57
C ALA A 99 -12.05 -2.80 6.86
N ARG A 100 -10.84 -3.20 7.26
CA ARG A 100 -10.14 -2.66 8.43
C ARG A 100 -8.62 -2.79 8.28
N ASN A 101 -7.93 -1.66 8.38
CA ASN A 101 -6.48 -1.54 8.21
C ASN A 101 -5.97 -2.20 6.90
N PRO A 102 -6.49 -1.83 5.72
CA PRO A 102 -6.08 -2.45 4.46
C PRO A 102 -4.56 -2.34 4.19
N GLN A 103 -3.90 -1.24 4.55
CA GLN A 103 -2.47 -1.11 4.30
C GLN A 103 -1.65 -2.04 5.20
N MET A 104 -1.97 -2.10 6.50
CA MET A 104 -1.29 -3.03 7.40
C MET A 104 -1.65 -4.49 7.16
N PHE A 105 -2.84 -4.75 6.60
CA PHE A 105 -3.18 -6.08 6.08
C PHE A 105 -2.18 -6.49 5.00
N ASP A 106 -1.99 -5.65 3.97
CA ASP A 106 -1.05 -5.90 2.87
C ASP A 106 0.39 -5.98 3.36
N LEU A 107 0.78 -5.15 4.33
CA LEU A 107 2.10 -5.20 4.98
C LEU A 107 2.28 -6.38 5.94
N GLY A 108 1.27 -7.24 6.11
CA GLY A 108 1.42 -8.54 6.76
C GLY A 108 0.97 -8.60 8.22
N LEU A 109 0.58 -7.48 8.84
CA LEU A 109 0.14 -7.45 10.25
C LEU A 109 -1.13 -8.27 10.43
N ASP A 110 -1.14 -9.14 11.45
CA ASP A 110 -2.31 -9.96 11.77
C ASP A 110 -3.41 -9.10 12.43
N PHE A 111 -4.66 -9.29 12.02
CA PHE A 111 -5.82 -8.53 12.52
C PHE A 111 -5.97 -8.57 14.05
N LYS A 112 -5.48 -9.63 14.72
CA LYS A 112 -5.51 -9.74 16.18
C LYS A 112 -4.68 -8.64 16.88
N PHE A 113 -3.70 -8.05 16.19
CA PHE A 113 -2.85 -7.00 16.73
C PHE A 113 -3.34 -5.58 16.41
N TYR A 114 -4.42 -5.42 15.63
CA TYR A 114 -4.91 -4.12 15.18
C TYR A 114 -5.32 -3.15 16.30
N GLN A 115 -5.45 -3.63 17.54
CA GLN A 115 -5.79 -2.80 18.69
C GLN A 115 -4.63 -2.63 19.68
N ASP A 116 -3.56 -3.41 19.53
CA ASP A 116 -2.38 -3.36 20.37
C ASP A 116 -1.37 -2.34 19.81
N ALA A 117 -1.35 -1.15 20.39
CA ALA A 117 -0.49 -0.07 19.93
C ALA A 117 1.01 -0.41 20.06
N LYS A 118 1.39 -1.23 21.05
CA LYS A 118 2.77 -1.66 21.23
C LYS A 118 3.16 -2.62 20.11
N ALA A 119 2.34 -3.64 19.87
CA ALA A 119 2.58 -4.59 18.79
C ALA A 119 2.60 -3.93 17.41
N ILE A 120 1.71 -2.95 17.17
CA ILE A 120 1.72 -2.17 15.91
C ILE A 120 3.04 -1.42 15.75
N LYS A 121 3.51 -0.73 16.80
CA LYS A 121 4.76 0.03 16.75
C LYS A 121 5.97 -0.88 16.52
N GLU A 122 6.07 -1.99 17.24
CA GLU A 122 7.14 -2.98 17.05
C GLU A 122 7.11 -3.57 15.64
N TYR A 123 5.91 -3.80 15.09
CA TYR A 123 5.77 -4.28 13.72
C TYR A 123 6.21 -3.25 12.68
N VAL A 124 5.91 -1.98 12.90
CA VAL A 124 6.40 -0.89 12.06
C VAL A 124 7.93 -0.82 12.09
N GLU A 125 8.55 -0.88 13.27
CA GLU A 125 10.02 -0.91 13.39
C GLU A 125 10.61 -2.09 12.61
N PHE A 126 9.99 -3.27 12.70
CA PHE A 126 10.34 -4.41 11.86
C PHE A 126 10.20 -4.13 10.35
N LEU A 127 9.11 -3.49 9.90
CA LEU A 127 8.94 -3.12 8.49
C LEU A 127 10.00 -2.11 8.03
N GLU A 128 10.43 -1.20 8.90
CA GLU A 128 11.51 -0.25 8.61
C GLU A 128 12.85 -0.94 8.37
N GLU A 129 13.09 -2.09 9.00
CA GLU A 129 14.30 -2.91 8.77
C GLU A 129 14.19 -3.79 7.52
N GLU A 130 12.98 -4.26 7.19
CA GLU A 130 12.77 -5.19 6.08
C GLU A 130 12.66 -4.52 4.70
N PHE A 131 12.12 -3.30 4.60
CA PHE A 131 11.96 -2.60 3.33
C PHE A 131 13.12 -1.65 3.05
N ASP A 132 13.73 -1.75 1.86
CA ASP A 132 14.80 -0.82 1.44
C ASP A 132 14.23 0.56 1.10
N LEU A 133 12.97 0.62 0.66
CA LEU A 133 12.29 1.87 0.32
C LEU A 133 10.77 1.74 0.51
N VAL A 134 10.18 2.78 1.09
CA VAL A 134 8.73 2.96 1.20
C VAL A 134 8.35 4.17 0.36
N LEU A 135 7.66 3.92 -0.75
CA LEU A 135 7.08 4.96 -1.60
C LEU A 135 5.86 5.58 -0.89
N VAL A 136 5.60 6.85 -1.15
CA VAL A 136 4.41 7.55 -0.68
C VAL A 136 3.56 7.92 -1.89
N ALA A 137 2.38 7.33 -2.02
CA ALA A 137 1.50 7.55 -3.17
C ALA A 137 1.07 9.01 -3.32
N ASP A 138 0.97 9.74 -2.21
CA ASP A 138 0.64 11.18 -2.20
C ASP A 138 1.80 12.05 -2.76
N TYR A 139 3.01 11.48 -2.86
CA TYR A 139 4.24 12.07 -3.42
C TYR A 139 4.86 11.09 -4.42
N PHE A 140 4.04 10.57 -5.33
CA PHE A 140 4.43 9.44 -6.18
C PHE A 140 5.62 9.79 -7.08
N ASP A 141 5.62 10.97 -7.69
CA ASP A 141 6.68 11.41 -8.60
C ASP A 141 8.04 11.48 -7.86
N GLU A 142 8.06 12.07 -6.68
CA GLU A 142 9.24 12.11 -5.81
C GLU A 142 9.67 10.71 -5.34
N SER A 143 8.70 9.85 -5.02
CA SER A 143 8.95 8.46 -4.63
C SER A 143 9.61 7.66 -5.73
N VAL A 144 9.18 7.87 -6.98
CA VAL A 144 9.79 7.23 -8.13
C VAL A 144 11.22 7.72 -8.37
N VAL A 145 11.52 9.00 -8.09
CA VAL A 145 12.92 9.49 -8.12
C VAL A 145 13.81 8.76 -7.10
N LEU A 146 13.31 8.50 -5.90
CA LEU A 146 14.05 7.70 -4.91
C LEU A 146 14.21 6.25 -5.35
N MET A 147 13.16 5.66 -5.94
CA MET A 147 13.21 4.29 -6.46
C MET A 147 14.22 4.14 -7.59
N LYS A 148 14.27 5.10 -8.53
CA LYS A 148 15.29 5.18 -9.57
C LYS A 148 16.69 5.09 -8.96
N ARG A 149 16.96 5.90 -7.93
CA ARG A 149 18.26 5.93 -7.24
C ARG A 149 18.57 4.58 -6.56
N LEU A 150 17.60 3.97 -5.88
CA LEU A 150 17.75 2.67 -5.24
C LEU A 150 18.13 1.56 -6.23
N LEU A 151 17.54 1.61 -7.43
CA LEU A 151 17.71 0.59 -8.47
C LEU A 151 18.83 0.92 -9.47
N CYS A 152 19.53 2.04 -9.28
CA CYS A 152 20.54 2.57 -10.20
C CYS A 152 20.02 2.73 -11.64
N TRP A 153 18.75 3.12 -11.79
CA TRP A 153 18.12 3.40 -13.08
C TRP A 153 18.49 4.79 -13.60
N GLU A 154 18.48 4.96 -14.91
CA GLU A 154 18.49 6.26 -15.57
C GLU A 154 17.06 6.82 -15.70
N LEU A 155 16.92 8.10 -16.04
CA LEU A 155 15.58 8.71 -16.11
C LEU A 155 14.75 8.07 -17.21
N ASP A 156 15.40 7.70 -18.32
CA ASP A 156 14.77 7.06 -19.48
C ASP A 156 14.27 5.63 -19.17
N ASP A 157 14.74 5.01 -18.08
CA ASP A 157 14.26 3.71 -17.60
C ASP A 157 12.93 3.84 -16.82
N VAL A 158 12.51 5.06 -16.49
CA VAL A 158 11.34 5.34 -15.66
C VAL A 158 10.17 5.78 -16.53
N LEU A 159 9.23 4.86 -16.74
CA LEU A 159 7.94 5.14 -17.38
C LEU A 159 6.80 4.63 -16.51
N PHE A 160 5.82 5.48 -16.24
CA PHE A 160 4.61 5.09 -15.53
C PHE A 160 3.37 5.72 -16.15
N VAL A 161 2.25 5.00 -16.03
CA VAL A 161 0.93 5.45 -16.48
C VAL A 161 0.02 5.51 -15.26
N LYS A 162 -0.69 6.63 -15.10
CA LYS A 162 -1.69 6.78 -14.06
C LYS A 162 -2.85 5.81 -14.30
N THR A 163 -3.04 4.88 -13.39
CA THR A 163 -4.11 3.88 -13.44
C THR A 163 -4.89 3.95 -12.13
N ASN A 164 -6.22 3.77 -12.18
CA ASN A 164 -7.11 3.90 -11.03
C ASN A 164 -7.06 5.29 -10.34
N GLU A 165 -6.67 6.33 -11.08
CA GLU A 165 -6.81 7.72 -10.63
C GLU A 165 -8.32 8.03 -10.55
N ARG A 166 -8.78 8.38 -9.35
CA ARG A 166 -10.20 8.61 -9.10
C ARG A 166 -10.58 10.01 -9.54
N LEU A 167 -11.62 10.11 -10.36
CA LEU A 167 -12.24 11.39 -10.69
C LEU A 167 -12.98 11.91 -9.46
N ASP A 168 -13.18 13.22 -9.35
CA ASP A 168 -13.84 13.80 -8.17
C ASP A 168 -15.27 13.28 -7.95
N LYS A 169 -15.96 12.92 -9.04
CA LYS A 169 -17.28 12.25 -9.00
C LYS A 169 -17.25 10.85 -8.35
N ASP A 170 -16.08 10.21 -8.32
CA ASP A 170 -15.90 8.87 -7.77
C ASP A 170 -15.43 8.92 -6.30
N LYS A 171 -15.18 10.13 -5.77
CA LYS A 171 -14.84 10.40 -4.37
C LYS A 171 -16.12 10.62 -3.56
N ALA A 172 -16.15 10.15 -2.31
CA ALA A 172 -17.19 10.57 -1.38
C ALA A 172 -17.17 12.09 -1.27
N THR A 173 -18.30 12.74 -1.55
CA THR A 173 -18.44 14.19 -1.52
C THR A 173 -18.08 14.71 -0.13
N GLU A 174 -17.02 15.54 -0.06
CA GLU A 174 -16.49 16.19 1.14
C GLU A 174 -16.58 15.37 2.44
N ILE A 175 -15.57 14.54 2.69
CA ILE A 175 -15.42 13.83 3.97
C ILE A 175 -15.19 14.86 5.09
N SER A 176 -16.18 15.04 5.97
CA SER A 176 -16.06 15.93 7.12
C SER A 176 -14.92 15.51 8.06
N ASP A 177 -14.33 16.45 8.80
CA ASP A 177 -13.23 16.15 9.72
C ASP A 177 -13.59 15.11 10.78
N GLY A 178 -14.85 15.13 11.26
CA GLY A 178 -15.36 14.09 12.16
C GLY A 178 -15.36 12.69 11.51
N THR A 179 -15.66 12.61 10.21
CA THR A 179 -15.59 11.35 9.46
C THR A 179 -14.15 10.90 9.28
N LYS A 180 -13.22 11.82 8.97
CA LYS A 180 -11.78 11.52 8.87
C LYS A 180 -11.25 10.95 10.20
N GLU A 181 -11.64 11.53 11.33
CA GLU A 181 -11.25 11.01 12.65
C GLU A 181 -11.85 9.64 12.94
N ASN A 182 -13.10 9.38 12.56
CA ASN A 182 -13.69 8.05 12.68
C ASN A 182 -12.97 7.00 11.82
N ILE A 183 -12.55 7.37 10.60
CA ILE A 183 -11.72 6.51 9.73
C ILE A 183 -10.39 6.19 10.41
N LYS A 184 -9.69 7.19 10.96
CA LYS A 184 -8.42 6.98 11.69
C LYS A 184 -8.60 6.07 12.90
N ARG A 185 -9.67 6.26 13.67
CA ARG A 185 -9.99 5.41 14.84
C ARG A 185 -10.26 3.96 14.43
N TRP A 186 -11.03 3.76 13.37
CA TRP A 186 -11.34 2.43 12.85
C TRP A 186 -10.08 1.73 12.31
N ASN A 187 -9.24 2.47 11.58
CA ASN A 187 -8.00 2.00 10.97
C ASN A 187 -6.76 2.41 11.77
N LYS A 188 -6.78 2.14 13.08
CA LYS A 188 -5.72 2.55 14.00
C LYS A 188 -4.32 2.08 13.58
N ALA A 189 -4.18 0.89 13.01
CA ALA A 189 -2.88 0.36 12.60
C ALA A 189 -2.36 1.05 11.33
N ASP A 190 -3.26 1.36 10.38
CA ASP A 190 -2.87 2.11 9.17
C ASP A 190 -2.43 3.53 9.51
N VAL A 191 -2.93 4.15 10.58
CA VAL A 191 -2.42 5.47 11.01
C VAL A 191 -0.92 5.43 11.33
N PHE A 192 -0.39 4.29 11.76
CA PHE A 192 1.04 4.12 12.01
C PHE A 192 1.85 3.99 10.72
N THR A 193 1.28 3.72 9.54
CA THR A 193 2.07 3.73 8.28
C THR A 193 2.67 5.12 8.00
N ASN A 194 2.07 6.19 8.55
CA ASN A 194 2.62 7.53 8.50
C ASN A 194 4.01 7.67 9.17
N THR A 195 4.44 6.71 9.99
CA THR A 195 5.82 6.72 10.50
C THR A 195 6.79 6.13 9.49
N LEU A 196 6.35 5.19 8.65
CA LEU A 196 7.17 4.61 7.57
C LEU A 196 7.53 5.68 6.52
N THR A 197 6.70 6.70 6.33
CA THR A 197 7.01 7.85 5.45
C THR A 197 8.18 8.70 5.97
N LYS A 198 8.61 8.52 7.24
CA LYS A 198 9.85 9.14 7.74
C LYS A 198 11.10 8.53 7.11
N LEU A 199 11.05 7.28 6.63
CA LEU A 199 12.15 6.68 5.87
C LEU A 199 12.36 7.41 4.54
N PHE A 200 11.27 7.71 3.84
CA PHE A 200 11.28 8.59 2.67
C PHE A 200 11.90 9.96 2.99
N GLY A 201 11.59 10.53 4.16
CA GLY A 201 12.18 11.77 4.67
C GLY A 201 13.68 11.70 5.04
N LYS A 202 14.18 10.55 5.51
CA LYS A 202 15.60 10.37 5.88
C LYS A 202 16.47 10.22 4.64
N GLU A 203 16.04 9.43 3.66
CA GLU A 203 16.73 9.24 2.38
C GLU A 203 16.79 10.56 1.57
N SER A 204 15.72 11.35 1.59
CA SER A 204 15.67 12.66 0.92
C SER A 204 16.52 13.75 1.59
N LYS A 205 16.61 13.77 2.94
CA LYS A 205 17.42 14.76 3.68
C LYS A 205 18.93 14.51 3.61
N GLY A 206 19.37 13.28 3.34
CA GLY A 206 20.78 12.93 3.30
C GLY A 206 21.56 13.46 2.10
N LYS A 207 20.90 13.78 0.97
CA LYS A 207 21.62 14.00 -0.30
C LYS A 207 21.09 15.07 -1.26
N GLU A 208 20.27 16.03 -0.84
CA GLU A 208 20.01 17.24 -1.65
C GLU A 208 19.57 18.45 -0.82
N LYS A 209 20.34 19.54 -0.88
CA LYS A 209 19.99 20.85 -0.28
C LYS A 209 18.72 21.47 -0.88
N THR A 210 18.13 20.86 -1.91
CA THR A 210 16.91 21.31 -2.60
C THR A 210 15.63 20.76 -1.93
N PHE A 211 15.70 19.62 -1.23
CA PHE A 211 14.50 18.91 -0.75
C PHE A 211 13.96 19.45 0.59
N THR A 212 14.84 19.98 1.44
CA THR A 212 14.45 20.53 2.76
C THR A 212 13.57 21.78 2.64
N THR A 213 13.64 22.50 1.53
CA THR A 213 12.77 23.65 1.24
C THR A 213 11.33 23.22 0.97
N ILE A 214 11.11 22.06 0.34
CA ILE A 214 9.77 21.54 0.03
C ILE A 214 9.08 21.04 1.30
N LEU A 215 9.80 20.40 2.23
CA LEU A 215 9.18 19.90 3.47
C LEU A 215 8.85 20.99 4.51
N ARG A 216 9.44 22.19 4.42
CA ARG A 216 9.22 23.29 5.39
C ARG A 216 8.06 24.23 5.04
N THR A 217 7.48 24.13 3.85
CA THR A 217 6.42 25.06 3.40
C THR A 217 5.00 24.47 3.50
N PHE A 218 4.82 23.19 3.88
CA PHE A 218 3.52 22.51 3.74
C PHE A 218 3.04 21.76 5.01
N VAL A 219 3.54 22.11 6.20
CA VAL A 219 3.05 21.60 7.51
C VAL A 219 2.50 22.74 8.40
N GLU A 220 2.14 23.87 7.82
CA GLU A 220 1.17 24.84 8.38
C GLU A 220 0.01 24.97 7.40
#